data_AF-A0A4U6XS77-F1
#
_entry.id   AF-A0A4U6XS77-F1
#
_cell.length_a   1.000
_cell.length_b   1.000
_cell.length_c   1.000
_cell.angle_alpha   90.00
_cell.angle_beta   90.00
_cell.angle_gamma   90.00
#
_symmetry.space_group_name_H-M   'P 1'
#
loop_
_entity.id
_entity.type
_entity.pdbx_description
1 polymer ?
#
loop_
_entity_poly.entity_id
_entity_poly.type
_entity_poly.pdbx_seq_one_letter_code
_entity_poly.pdbx_strand_id
1 'polypeptide(L)'
;MLLMRHVTLDPCILIIYFVILWRGCYILNTRTFHSPDRKYSRQLYLCCLRIIPSWQREATGSITDFIAAIFMTGVATECFDFEMSLEMHHLACEYAKGLHLHSLDGNDYFAATGSTRTDDDRKGMWELIQKDLFYHLIYNKPATLYPSLDKWRVNLPWLSLDSPPENVDNVSTISFLVRSRLAFILIHFFHTLEKLEHESEAVGAIEPLCHEVELLFEEWGIENWIQRSLHDQMDLWILAELVLAGYTSIIFMLRKATLLKSNCPNPVSSDVNIPKTDYATRASRRILELTYSMMHVWRFPAAELISYILGAYRAHIAYSHLASNVISSPTTVEMMEDLQLLDRVAQGMETAAQEESDFFPLARAMQGINAEIRIRVGV
;
A
#
# COMPACT_ATOMS: atom_id res chain seq x y z
N MET A 1 -2.98 29.84 -30.25
CA MET A 1 -3.56 28.48 -30.19
C MET A 1 -3.17 27.75 -31.46
N LEU A 2 -1.99 27.10 -31.47
CA LEU A 2 -1.52 26.28 -32.58
C LEU A 2 -2.19 24.90 -32.45
N LEU A 3 -3.32 24.72 -33.15
CA LEU A 3 -3.95 23.41 -33.36
C LEU A 3 -3.14 22.66 -34.43
N MET A 4 -2.17 21.84 -34.02
CA MET A 4 -1.58 20.85 -34.92
C MET A 4 -2.57 19.68 -35.11
N ARG A 5 -3.40 19.79 -36.15
CA ARG A 5 -4.46 18.82 -36.52
C ARG A 5 -3.98 17.43 -36.97
N HIS A 6 -2.66 17.17 -36.99
CA HIS A 6 -2.07 15.95 -37.56
C HIS A 6 -1.29 15.09 -36.57
N VAL A 7 -1.24 15.47 -35.29
CA VAL A 7 -0.64 14.65 -34.23
C VAL A 7 -1.67 14.49 -33.12
N THR A 8 -2.43 13.40 -33.19
CA THR A 8 -3.26 12.94 -32.07
C THR A 8 -2.39 12.06 -31.20
N LEU A 9 -2.00 12.56 -30.03
CA LEU A 9 -1.30 11.74 -29.02
C LEU A 9 -2.31 10.78 -28.40
N ASP A 10 -1.95 9.50 -28.36
CA ASP A 10 -2.73 8.46 -27.71
C ASP A 10 -3.01 8.85 -26.24
N PRO A 11 -4.29 8.90 -25.82
CA PRO A 11 -4.67 9.20 -24.44
C PRO A 11 -3.97 8.32 -23.39
N CYS A 12 -3.72 7.05 -23.69
CA CYS A 12 -3.04 6.11 -22.81
C CYS A 12 -1.58 6.52 -22.56
N ILE A 13 -0.87 6.91 -23.63
CA ILE A 13 0.52 7.39 -23.54
C ILE A 13 0.59 8.71 -22.76
N LEU A 14 -0.40 9.59 -22.93
CA LEU A 14 -0.46 10.83 -22.15
C LEU A 14 -0.62 10.56 -20.65
N ILE A 15 -1.43 9.57 -20.28
CA ILE A 15 -1.56 9.14 -18.87
C ILE A 15 -0.22 8.67 -18.33
N ILE A 16 0.46 7.76 -19.04
CA ILE A 16 1.77 7.25 -18.63
C ILE A 16 2.76 8.41 -18.48
N TYR A 17 2.80 9.34 -19.43
CA TYR A 17 3.65 10.53 -19.39
C TYR A 17 3.39 11.38 -18.14
N PHE A 18 2.13 11.72 -17.85
CA PHE A 18 1.79 12.54 -16.69
C PHE A 18 2.03 11.80 -15.36
N VAL A 19 1.84 10.49 -15.31
CA VAL A 19 2.20 9.69 -14.12
C VAL A 19 3.71 9.69 -13.89
N ILE A 20 4.53 9.52 -14.93
CA ILE A 20 6.00 9.57 -14.81
C ILE A 20 6.45 10.95 -14.31
N LEU A 21 5.87 12.04 -14.85
CA LEU A 21 6.14 13.39 -14.36
C LEU A 21 5.70 13.56 -12.90
N TRP A 22 4.55 12.99 -12.54
CA TRP A 22 4.02 13.05 -11.18
C TRP A 22 4.99 12.38 -10.21
N ARG A 23 5.47 11.17 -10.53
CA ARG A 23 6.51 10.47 -9.76
C ARG A 23 7.81 11.28 -9.67
N GLY A 24 8.20 11.90 -10.78
CA GLY A 24 9.37 12.78 -10.84
C GLY A 24 9.31 13.96 -9.86
N CYS A 25 8.14 14.43 -9.45
CA CYS A 25 8.00 15.51 -8.46
C CYS A 25 8.55 15.14 -7.07
N TYR A 26 8.72 13.84 -6.81
CA TYR A 26 9.09 13.30 -5.50
C TYR A 26 10.50 12.71 -5.45
N ILE A 27 11.20 12.62 -6.59
CA ILE A 27 12.62 12.22 -6.60
C ILE A 27 13.46 13.32 -5.92
N LEU A 28 14.18 12.94 -4.86
CA LEU A 28 15.11 13.81 -4.13
C LEU A 28 16.06 14.54 -5.11
N ASN A 29 16.31 15.83 -4.86
CA ASN A 29 17.15 16.73 -5.69
C ASN A 29 16.58 17.16 -7.05
N THR A 30 15.36 16.77 -7.43
CA THR A 30 14.73 17.23 -8.69
C THR A 30 13.70 18.36 -8.50
N ARG A 31 13.42 18.77 -7.25
CA ARG A 31 12.52 19.89 -6.88
C ARG A 31 13.08 21.28 -7.23
N THR A 32 13.78 21.41 -8.36
CA THR A 32 14.21 22.70 -8.91
C THR A 32 13.05 23.45 -9.56
N PHE A 33 11.95 22.76 -9.88
CA PHE A 33 10.74 23.35 -10.43
C PHE A 33 9.73 23.69 -9.33
N HIS A 34 9.80 24.92 -8.83
CA HIS A 34 8.71 25.49 -8.05
C HIS A 34 7.69 26.09 -9.02
N SER A 35 6.55 25.41 -9.24
CA SER A 35 5.42 26.12 -9.83
C SER A 35 5.09 27.33 -8.93
N PRO A 36 4.58 28.44 -9.48
CA PRO A 36 4.28 29.64 -8.68
C PRO A 36 3.33 29.36 -7.50
N ASP A 37 2.51 28.31 -7.61
CA ASP A 37 1.55 27.84 -6.61
C ASP A 37 2.03 26.64 -5.78
N ARG A 38 3.21 26.08 -6.07
CA ARG A 38 3.76 24.82 -5.51
C ARG A 38 2.84 23.60 -5.65
N LYS A 39 1.82 23.64 -6.51
CA LYS A 39 0.81 22.58 -6.70
C LYS A 39 1.00 21.76 -7.97
N TYR A 40 2.24 21.62 -8.43
CA TYR A 40 2.53 20.99 -9.72
C TYR A 40 2.10 19.52 -9.79
N SER A 41 2.39 18.71 -8.76
CA SER A 41 1.94 17.30 -8.67
C SER A 41 0.42 17.18 -8.76
N ARG A 42 -0.33 18.06 -8.07
CA ARG A 42 -1.79 18.11 -8.16
C ARG A 42 -2.28 18.43 -9.58
N GLN A 43 -1.63 19.36 -10.27
CA GLN A 43 -2.00 19.68 -11.66
C GLN A 43 -1.74 18.48 -12.59
N LEU A 44 -0.64 17.75 -12.41
CA LEU A 44 -0.34 16.54 -13.17
C LEU A 44 -1.40 15.46 -12.95
N TYR A 45 -1.83 15.25 -11.71
CA TYR A 45 -2.91 14.31 -11.40
C TYR A 45 -4.25 14.72 -12.04
N LEU A 46 -4.59 16.01 -12.00
CA LEU A 46 -5.77 16.54 -12.69
C LEU A 46 -5.69 16.36 -14.21
N CYS A 47 -4.50 16.43 -14.80
CA CYS A 47 -4.30 16.12 -16.22
C CYS A 47 -4.63 14.65 -16.49
N CYS A 48 -4.14 13.71 -15.67
CA CYS A 48 -4.52 12.29 -15.79
C CYS A 48 -6.04 12.11 -15.76
N LEU A 49 -6.71 12.68 -14.74
CA LEU A 49 -8.17 12.55 -14.57
C LEU A 49 -8.97 13.05 -15.78
N ARG A 50 -8.51 14.11 -16.46
CA ARG A 50 -9.16 14.64 -17.67
C ARG A 50 -9.01 13.74 -18.88
N ILE A 51 -7.97 12.91 -18.91
CA ILE A 51 -7.63 12.06 -20.05
C ILE A 51 -8.31 10.70 -19.96
N ILE A 52 -8.54 10.19 -18.73
CA ILE A 52 -9.17 8.88 -18.46
C ILE A 52 -10.42 8.62 -19.32
N PRO A 53 -11.40 9.54 -19.44
CA PRO A 53 -12.61 9.26 -20.23
C PRO A 53 -12.35 9.07 -21.73
N SER A 54 -11.28 9.67 -22.26
CA SER A 54 -10.89 9.46 -23.67
C SER A 54 -10.12 8.16 -23.80
N TRP A 55 -9.19 7.90 -22.88
CA TRP A 55 -8.47 6.64 -22.82
C TRP A 55 -9.40 5.43 -22.70
N GLN A 56 -10.33 5.41 -21.75
CA GLN A 56 -11.26 4.29 -21.57
C GLN A 56 -12.15 4.01 -22.80
N ARG A 57 -12.46 5.04 -23.61
CA ARG A 57 -13.22 4.87 -24.86
C ARG A 57 -12.39 4.26 -25.99
N GLU A 58 -11.08 4.49 -25.98
CA GLU A 58 -10.14 4.08 -27.03
C GLU A 58 -9.32 2.84 -26.63
N ALA A 59 -9.35 2.44 -25.35
CA ALA A 59 -8.60 1.32 -24.81
C ALA A 59 -8.96 0.00 -25.53
N THR A 60 -7.93 -0.74 -25.89
CA THR A 60 -8.06 -2.02 -26.62
C THR A 60 -7.74 -3.23 -25.76
N GLY A 61 -7.30 -3.00 -24.51
CA GLY A 61 -6.77 -4.04 -23.63
C GLY A 61 -5.33 -4.40 -23.95
N SER A 62 -4.58 -3.47 -24.53
CA SER A 62 -3.17 -3.63 -24.86
C SER A 62 -2.29 -3.67 -23.61
N ILE A 63 -1.02 -4.08 -23.76
CA ILE A 63 -0.02 -3.97 -22.68
C ILE A 63 0.15 -2.52 -22.20
N THR A 64 -0.05 -1.54 -23.08
CA THR A 64 0.04 -0.12 -22.71
C THR A 64 -1.12 0.28 -21.82
N ASP A 65 -2.33 -0.21 -22.12
CA ASP A 65 -3.52 -0.02 -21.28
C ASP A 65 -3.32 -0.65 -19.90
N PHE A 66 -2.73 -1.86 -19.85
CA PHE A 66 -2.36 -2.52 -18.60
C PHE A 66 -1.40 -1.68 -17.75
N ILE A 67 -0.30 -1.19 -18.34
CA ILE A 67 0.70 -0.35 -17.65
C ILE A 67 0.06 0.95 -17.15
N ALA A 68 -0.74 1.62 -17.98
CA ALA A 68 -1.44 2.84 -17.60
C ALA A 68 -2.39 2.62 -16.42
N ALA A 69 -3.11 1.49 -16.38
CA ALA A 69 -4.01 1.14 -15.29
C ALA A 69 -3.26 0.88 -13.97
N ILE A 70 -2.14 0.16 -14.00
CA ILE A 70 -1.28 -0.04 -12.82
C ILE A 70 -0.75 1.29 -12.30
N PHE A 71 -0.24 2.14 -13.19
CA PHE A 71 0.33 3.43 -12.85
C PHE A 71 -0.71 4.35 -12.22
N MET A 72 -1.90 4.44 -12.82
CA MET A 72 -3.00 5.22 -12.28
C MET A 72 -3.52 4.68 -10.94
N THR A 73 -3.51 3.36 -10.73
CA THR A 73 -3.84 2.75 -9.43
C THR A 73 -2.95 3.32 -8.32
N GLY A 74 -1.62 3.36 -8.55
CA GLY A 74 -0.67 3.90 -7.57
C GLY A 74 -0.87 5.40 -7.33
N VAL A 75 -0.92 6.20 -8.40
CA VAL A 75 -1.07 7.66 -8.26
C VAL A 75 -2.40 8.04 -7.60
N ALA A 76 -3.51 7.39 -7.95
CA ALA A 76 -4.81 7.65 -7.33
C ALA A 76 -4.80 7.31 -5.83
N THR A 77 -4.18 6.18 -5.43
CA THR A 77 -4.01 5.84 -4.02
C THR A 77 -3.29 6.95 -3.25
N GLU A 78 -2.16 7.42 -3.80
CA GLU A 78 -1.33 8.45 -3.15
C GLU A 78 -1.97 9.85 -3.20
N CYS A 79 -2.91 10.08 -4.11
CA CYS A 79 -3.73 11.28 -4.14
C CYS A 79 -4.99 11.18 -3.26
N PHE A 80 -5.13 10.12 -2.45
CA PHE A 80 -6.31 9.84 -1.61
C PHE A 80 -7.61 9.64 -2.39
N ASP A 81 -7.54 9.35 -3.69
CA ASP A 81 -8.70 9.03 -4.53
C ASP A 81 -8.88 7.50 -4.63
N PHE A 82 -9.49 6.96 -3.58
CA PHE A 82 -9.59 5.52 -3.40
C PHE A 82 -10.58 4.85 -4.37
N GLU A 83 -11.63 5.57 -4.76
CA GLU A 83 -12.60 5.06 -5.74
C GLU A 83 -11.93 4.93 -7.11
N MET A 84 -11.23 5.97 -7.56
CA MET A 84 -10.44 5.93 -8.78
C MET A 84 -9.35 4.85 -8.71
N SER A 85 -8.66 4.73 -7.58
CA SER A 85 -7.64 3.69 -7.42
C SER A 85 -8.21 2.28 -7.58
N LEU A 86 -9.40 2.01 -7.04
CA LEU A 86 -10.05 0.71 -7.16
C LEU A 86 -10.54 0.45 -8.58
N GLU A 87 -11.09 1.47 -9.25
CA GLU A 87 -11.51 1.37 -10.65
C GLU A 87 -10.32 1.03 -11.56
N MET A 88 -9.20 1.73 -11.39
CA MET A 88 -7.98 1.49 -12.17
C MET A 88 -7.36 0.14 -11.85
N HIS A 89 -7.40 -0.31 -10.59
CA HIS A 89 -6.92 -1.64 -10.22
C HIS A 89 -7.76 -2.74 -10.87
N HIS A 90 -9.08 -2.58 -10.86
CA HIS A 90 -9.99 -3.50 -11.54
C HIS A 90 -9.70 -3.58 -13.05
N LEU A 91 -9.51 -2.44 -13.71
CA LEU A 91 -9.09 -2.39 -15.12
C LEU A 91 -7.75 -3.09 -15.35
N ALA A 92 -6.75 -2.88 -14.48
CA ALA A 92 -5.47 -3.57 -14.57
C ALA A 92 -5.64 -5.09 -14.48
N CYS A 93 -6.49 -5.58 -13.57
CA CYS A 93 -6.83 -6.99 -13.44
C CYS A 93 -7.52 -7.55 -14.69
N GLU A 94 -8.48 -6.84 -15.27
CA GLU A 94 -9.18 -7.26 -16.48
C GLU A 94 -8.25 -7.27 -17.70
N TYR A 95 -7.37 -6.27 -17.85
CA TYR A 95 -6.34 -6.27 -18.88
C TYR A 95 -5.35 -7.42 -18.71
N ALA A 96 -4.90 -7.70 -17.48
CA ALA A 96 -4.03 -8.86 -17.21
C ALA A 96 -4.69 -10.19 -17.62
N LYS A 97 -6.00 -10.34 -17.38
CA LYS A 97 -6.77 -11.51 -17.83
C LYS A 97 -6.84 -11.58 -19.36
N GLY A 98 -7.19 -10.48 -20.02
CA GLY A 98 -7.27 -10.38 -21.49
C GLY A 98 -5.92 -10.62 -22.19
N LEU A 99 -4.83 -10.22 -21.55
CA LEU A 99 -3.45 -10.48 -22.00
C LEU A 99 -2.94 -11.88 -21.65
N HIS A 100 -3.79 -12.74 -21.07
CA HIS A 100 -3.47 -14.10 -20.65
C HIS A 100 -2.33 -14.21 -19.63
N LEU A 101 -2.03 -13.15 -18.87
CA LEU A 101 -0.96 -13.15 -17.86
C LEU A 101 -1.22 -14.13 -16.71
N HIS A 102 -2.48 -14.47 -16.46
CA HIS A 102 -2.88 -15.51 -15.50
C HIS A 102 -2.52 -16.95 -15.93
N SER A 103 -2.09 -17.15 -17.18
CA SER A 103 -1.73 -18.45 -17.75
C SER A 103 -0.33 -18.44 -18.37
N LEU A 104 0.57 -17.60 -17.84
CA LEU A 104 1.95 -17.47 -18.34
C LEU A 104 2.65 -18.82 -18.49
N ASP A 105 2.46 -19.74 -17.54
CA ASP A 105 3.05 -21.08 -17.56
C ASP A 105 2.16 -22.15 -18.25
N GLY A 106 0.95 -21.78 -18.65
CA GLY A 106 0.06 -22.61 -19.46
C GLY A 106 0.48 -22.68 -20.93
N ASN A 107 0.03 -23.72 -21.63
CA ASN A 107 0.29 -23.90 -23.07
C ASN A 107 -0.35 -22.78 -23.93
N ASP A 108 -1.39 -22.14 -23.41
CA ASP A 108 -2.21 -21.17 -24.14
C ASP A 108 -1.51 -19.83 -24.34
N TYR A 109 -0.58 -19.43 -23.45
CA TYR A 109 0.06 -18.11 -23.52
C TYR A 109 1.03 -17.97 -24.69
N PHE A 110 1.90 -18.96 -24.93
CA PHE A 110 2.82 -18.95 -26.07
C PHE A 110 2.05 -19.02 -27.40
N ALA A 111 0.97 -19.81 -27.43
CA ALA A 111 0.09 -19.89 -28.59
C ALA A 111 -0.62 -18.56 -28.89
N ALA A 112 -0.97 -17.79 -27.84
CA ALA A 112 -1.65 -16.50 -27.97
C ALA A 112 -0.71 -15.33 -28.32
N THR A 113 0.51 -15.32 -27.80
CA THR A 113 1.41 -14.14 -27.87
C THR A 113 2.64 -14.32 -28.75
N GLY A 114 3.05 -15.56 -29.06
CA GLY A 114 4.27 -15.86 -29.80
C GLY A 114 5.56 -15.41 -29.11
N SER A 115 5.49 -14.96 -27.85
CA SER A 115 6.61 -14.42 -27.08
C SER A 115 7.14 -15.44 -26.07
N THR A 116 8.45 -15.38 -25.82
CA THR A 116 9.08 -16.15 -24.75
C THR A 116 8.80 -15.51 -23.40
N ARG A 117 8.31 -16.32 -22.47
CA ARG A 117 7.98 -15.96 -21.08
C ARG A 117 9.19 -15.32 -20.39
N THR A 118 9.00 -14.21 -19.69
CA THR A 118 10.04 -13.64 -18.83
C THR A 118 9.71 -13.83 -17.36
N ASP A 119 10.74 -13.89 -16.50
CA ASP A 119 10.53 -13.86 -15.05
C ASP A 119 9.99 -12.50 -14.59
N ASP A 120 10.21 -11.43 -15.36
CA ASP A 120 9.62 -10.12 -15.12
C ASP A 120 8.10 -10.14 -15.31
N ASP A 121 7.58 -10.85 -16.32
CA ASP A 121 6.13 -11.05 -16.50
C ASP A 121 5.51 -11.79 -15.31
N ARG A 122 6.18 -12.85 -14.83
CA ARG A 122 5.73 -13.60 -13.65
C ARG A 122 5.76 -12.72 -12.40
N LYS A 123 6.85 -11.95 -12.21
CA LYS A 123 6.99 -11.01 -11.08
C LYS A 123 5.86 -9.99 -11.09
N GLY A 124 5.61 -9.33 -12.23
CA GLY A 124 4.54 -8.35 -12.38
C GLY A 124 3.15 -8.94 -12.10
N MET A 125 2.91 -10.19 -12.53
CA MET A 125 1.66 -10.88 -12.22
C MET A 125 1.50 -11.17 -10.73
N TRP A 126 2.56 -11.61 -10.06
CA TRP A 126 2.56 -11.83 -8.61
C TRP A 126 2.37 -10.53 -7.82
N GLU A 127 2.99 -9.43 -8.24
CA GLU A 127 2.77 -8.11 -7.65
C GLU A 127 1.30 -7.66 -7.78
N LEU A 128 0.65 -7.95 -8.91
CA LEU A 128 -0.77 -7.68 -9.10
C LEU A 128 -1.66 -8.51 -8.16
N ILE A 129 -1.36 -9.80 -7.96
CA ILE A 129 -2.06 -10.69 -7.00
C ILE A 129 -1.90 -10.16 -5.57
N GLN A 130 -0.67 -9.84 -5.17
CA GLN A 130 -0.36 -9.30 -3.85
C GLN A 130 -1.17 -8.01 -3.58
N LYS A 131 -1.23 -7.12 -4.58
CA LYS A 131 -2.00 -5.88 -4.49
C LYS A 131 -3.51 -6.11 -4.43
N ASP A 132 -4.04 -7.05 -5.21
CA ASP A 132 -5.47 -7.42 -5.19
C ASP A 132 -5.91 -7.95 -3.81
N LEU A 133 -5.09 -8.83 -3.21
CA LEU A 133 -5.32 -9.33 -1.84
C LEU A 133 -5.26 -8.20 -0.80
N PHE A 134 -4.25 -7.34 -0.89
CA PHE A 134 -4.11 -6.21 0.02
C PHE A 134 -5.28 -5.23 -0.10
N TYR A 135 -5.74 -4.93 -1.33
CA TYR A 135 -6.89 -4.07 -1.57
C TYR A 135 -8.19 -4.69 -1.07
N HIS A 136 -8.38 -6.00 -1.27
CA HIS A 136 -9.52 -6.73 -0.70
C HIS A 136 -9.55 -6.63 0.83
N LEU A 137 -8.36 -6.69 1.44
CA LEU A 137 -8.18 -6.55 2.87
C LEU A 137 -8.56 -5.15 3.37
N ILE A 138 -7.96 -4.09 2.81
CA ILE A 138 -8.09 -2.74 3.34
C ILE A 138 -9.39 -2.04 2.91
N TYR A 139 -9.91 -2.29 1.71
CA TYR A 139 -11.10 -1.58 1.18
C TYR A 139 -12.42 -2.31 1.45
N ASN A 140 -12.36 -3.56 1.90
CA ASN A 140 -13.53 -4.41 2.06
C ASN A 140 -14.38 -4.53 0.78
N LYS A 141 -13.73 -4.48 -0.39
CA LYS A 141 -14.33 -4.70 -1.71
C LYS A 141 -13.90 -6.07 -2.22
N PRO A 142 -14.76 -6.83 -2.93
CA PRO A 142 -14.37 -8.13 -3.48
C PRO A 142 -13.09 -8.04 -4.31
N ALA A 143 -12.17 -8.96 -4.06
CA ALA A 143 -10.96 -9.14 -4.87
C ALA A 143 -11.33 -9.51 -6.31
N THR A 144 -10.60 -8.99 -7.30
CA THR A 144 -10.88 -9.27 -8.72
C THR A 144 -10.21 -10.57 -9.20
N LEU A 145 -9.09 -10.94 -8.59
CA LEU A 145 -8.25 -12.07 -8.99
C LEU A 145 -8.41 -13.27 -8.05
N TYR A 146 -8.45 -13.01 -6.74
CA TYR A 146 -8.52 -14.05 -5.69
C TYR A 146 -9.55 -15.17 -5.95
N PRO A 147 -10.81 -14.90 -6.38
CA PRO A 147 -11.81 -15.95 -6.59
C PRO A 147 -11.47 -16.96 -7.71
N SER A 148 -10.47 -16.66 -8.53
CA SER A 148 -10.04 -17.51 -9.65
C SER A 148 -8.59 -17.98 -9.53
N LEU A 149 -7.94 -17.70 -8.39
CA LEU A 149 -6.51 -17.92 -8.20
C LEU A 149 -6.12 -19.41 -8.33
N ASP A 150 -7.03 -20.32 -7.98
CA ASP A 150 -6.88 -21.78 -8.12
C ASP A 150 -6.73 -22.24 -9.57
N LYS A 151 -7.22 -21.45 -10.54
CA LYS A 151 -7.19 -21.78 -11.98
C LYS A 151 -5.96 -21.24 -12.68
N TRP A 152 -5.17 -20.42 -12.00
CA TRP A 152 -4.07 -19.69 -12.62
C TRP A 152 -2.84 -20.57 -12.75
N ARG A 153 -2.08 -20.34 -13.82
CA ARG A 153 -0.86 -21.08 -14.15
C ARG A 153 0.28 -20.09 -14.24
N VAL A 154 0.73 -19.64 -13.08
CA VAL A 154 1.85 -18.70 -12.93
C VAL A 154 2.73 -19.18 -11.78
N ASN A 155 3.92 -19.65 -12.11
CA ASN A 155 4.93 -20.06 -11.16
C ASN A 155 5.54 -18.82 -10.48
N LEU A 156 6.10 -19.00 -9.29
CA LEU A 156 6.91 -17.94 -8.68
C LEU A 156 8.18 -17.70 -9.53
N PRO A 157 8.54 -16.44 -9.80
CA PRO A 157 9.72 -16.10 -10.59
C PRO A 157 11.00 -16.54 -9.87
N TRP A 158 12.06 -16.84 -10.62
CA TRP A 158 13.41 -17.16 -10.12
C TRP A 158 13.53 -18.43 -9.27
N LEU A 159 12.51 -19.29 -9.21
CA LEU A 159 12.61 -20.62 -8.57
C LEU A 159 13.13 -21.72 -9.52
N SER A 160 13.33 -21.41 -10.80
CA SER A 160 13.98 -22.33 -11.74
C SER A 160 15.48 -22.33 -11.49
N LEU A 161 15.99 -23.44 -10.94
CA LEU A 161 17.41 -23.68 -10.67
C LEU A 161 18.33 -23.47 -11.89
N ASP A 162 17.77 -23.53 -13.09
CA ASP A 162 18.51 -23.54 -14.35
C ASP A 162 18.90 -22.15 -14.88
N SER A 163 18.41 -21.06 -14.26
CA SER A 163 18.67 -19.70 -14.76
C SER A 163 18.65 -18.64 -13.64
N PRO A 164 19.70 -18.56 -12.80
CA PRO A 164 19.84 -17.49 -11.83
C PRO A 164 20.06 -16.12 -12.52
N PRO A 165 19.54 -15.01 -11.97
CA PRO A 165 19.70 -13.69 -12.57
C PRO A 165 21.16 -13.22 -12.58
N GLU A 166 21.60 -12.57 -13.67
CA GLU A 166 22.98 -12.10 -13.83
C GLU A 166 23.33 -10.84 -13.01
N ASN A 167 22.37 -10.18 -12.35
CA ASN A 167 22.59 -9.06 -11.43
C ASN A 167 21.42 -8.97 -10.45
N VAL A 168 21.49 -9.71 -9.34
CA VAL A 168 20.39 -9.75 -8.37
C VAL A 168 20.45 -8.52 -7.47
N ASP A 169 19.47 -7.64 -7.62
CA ASP A 169 19.15 -6.67 -6.56
C ASP A 169 18.61 -7.44 -5.35
N ASN A 170 19.46 -7.63 -4.34
CA ASN A 170 19.16 -8.41 -3.15
C ASN A 170 17.93 -7.88 -2.41
N VAL A 171 17.73 -6.56 -2.35
CA VAL A 171 16.61 -5.96 -1.63
C VAL A 171 15.31 -6.20 -2.40
N SER A 172 15.31 -6.02 -3.72
CA SER A 172 14.15 -6.33 -4.56
C SER A 172 13.75 -7.80 -4.48
N THR A 173 14.72 -8.71 -4.51
CA THR A 173 14.45 -10.16 -4.42
C THR A 173 13.89 -10.55 -3.06
N ILE A 174 14.47 -10.07 -1.97
CA ILE A 174 13.98 -10.40 -0.61
C ILE A 174 12.61 -9.79 -0.39
N SER A 175 12.41 -8.54 -0.81
CA SER A 175 11.11 -7.89 -0.76
C SER A 175 10.06 -8.71 -1.51
N PHE A 176 10.35 -9.16 -2.73
CA PHE A 176 9.44 -10.01 -3.50
C PHE A 176 9.09 -11.33 -2.78
N LEU A 177 10.09 -12.04 -2.23
CA LEU A 177 9.87 -13.31 -1.53
C LEU A 177 9.01 -13.13 -0.28
N VAL A 178 9.27 -12.08 0.49
CA VAL A 178 8.51 -11.78 1.71
C VAL A 178 7.09 -11.35 1.37
N ARG A 179 6.88 -10.50 0.34
CA ARG A 179 5.52 -10.15 -0.13
C ARG A 179 4.75 -11.36 -0.63
N SER A 180 5.42 -12.30 -1.29
CA SER A 180 4.80 -13.55 -1.74
C SER A 180 4.36 -14.41 -0.57
N ARG A 181 5.18 -14.54 0.48
CA ARG A 181 4.78 -15.22 1.73
C ARG A 181 3.64 -14.51 2.45
N LEU A 182 3.66 -13.18 2.50
CA LEU A 182 2.55 -12.39 3.04
C LEU A 182 1.25 -12.64 2.26
N ALA A 183 1.30 -12.74 0.93
CA ALA A 183 0.14 -13.09 0.12
C ALA A 183 -0.44 -14.46 0.48
N PHE A 184 0.40 -15.48 0.74
CA PHE A 184 -0.08 -16.79 1.20
C PHE A 184 -0.75 -16.70 2.58
N ILE A 185 -0.22 -15.89 3.51
CA ILE A 185 -0.88 -15.64 4.80
C ILE A 185 -2.24 -14.98 4.58
N LEU A 186 -2.34 -14.00 3.68
CA LEU A 186 -3.62 -13.34 3.36
C LEU A 186 -4.63 -14.29 2.70
N ILE A 187 -4.17 -15.17 1.80
CA ILE A 187 -5.00 -16.22 1.22
C ILE A 187 -5.53 -17.14 2.33
N HIS A 188 -4.67 -17.59 3.24
CA HIS A 188 -5.08 -18.41 4.38
C HIS A 188 -6.08 -17.66 5.28
N PHE A 189 -5.84 -16.38 5.54
CA PHE A 189 -6.76 -15.51 6.28
C PHE A 189 -8.16 -15.50 5.65
N PHE A 190 -8.28 -15.24 4.34
CA PHE A 190 -9.59 -15.18 3.68
C PHE A 190 -10.30 -16.54 3.70
N HIS A 191 -9.59 -17.64 3.45
CA HIS A 191 -10.15 -18.99 3.56
C HIS A 191 -10.61 -19.33 4.98
N THR A 192 -9.89 -18.89 6.00
CA THR A 192 -10.27 -19.08 7.40
C THR A 192 -11.49 -18.23 7.74
N LEU A 193 -11.52 -16.98 7.31
CA LEU A 193 -12.65 -16.06 7.54
C LEU A 193 -13.95 -16.57 6.91
N GLU A 194 -13.89 -17.15 5.71
CA GLU A 194 -15.05 -17.76 5.02
C GLU A 194 -15.67 -18.93 5.79
N LYS A 195 -14.88 -19.66 6.59
CA LYS A 195 -15.32 -20.82 7.38
C LYS A 195 -15.84 -20.46 8.77
N LEU A 196 -15.56 -19.24 9.25
CA LEU A 196 -15.93 -18.82 10.60
C LEU A 196 -17.40 -18.43 10.67
N GLU A 197 -18.10 -18.97 11.67
CA GLU A 197 -19.53 -18.69 11.86
C GLU A 197 -19.81 -17.59 12.90
N HIS A 198 -18.94 -17.46 13.90
CA HIS A 198 -19.15 -16.63 15.09
C HIS A 198 -18.04 -15.58 15.28
N GLU A 199 -18.43 -14.33 15.52
CA GLU A 199 -17.51 -13.20 15.80
C GLU A 199 -16.59 -13.48 17.01
N SER A 200 -17.11 -14.16 18.04
CA SER A 200 -16.38 -14.42 19.28
C SER A 200 -15.16 -15.34 19.11
N GLU A 201 -15.18 -16.20 18.09
CA GLU A 201 -14.07 -17.12 17.79
C GLU A 201 -13.14 -16.56 16.72
N ALA A 202 -13.60 -15.56 15.97
CA ALA A 202 -12.90 -15.03 14.81
C ALA A 202 -11.55 -14.42 15.19
N VAL A 203 -11.49 -13.59 16.24
CA VAL A 203 -10.23 -12.94 16.64
C VAL A 203 -9.18 -13.99 17.03
N GLY A 204 -9.54 -14.96 17.88
CA GLY A 204 -8.63 -16.03 18.30
C GLY A 204 -8.17 -16.93 17.15
N ALA A 205 -9.00 -17.14 16.12
CA ALA A 205 -8.62 -17.89 14.93
C ALA A 205 -7.66 -17.12 13.99
N ILE A 206 -7.69 -15.78 14.03
CA ILE A 206 -6.84 -14.92 13.18
C ILE A 206 -5.53 -14.52 13.85
N GLU A 207 -5.44 -14.53 15.18
CA GLU A 207 -4.20 -14.24 15.92
C GLU A 207 -2.98 -15.07 15.49
N PRO A 208 -3.09 -16.40 15.23
CA PRO A 208 -1.97 -17.18 14.71
C PRO A 208 -1.42 -16.66 13.38
N LEU A 209 -2.29 -16.16 12.50
CA LEU A 209 -1.87 -15.57 11.22
C LEU A 209 -1.19 -14.21 11.43
N CYS A 210 -1.62 -13.44 12.44
CA CYS A 210 -0.93 -12.21 12.82
C CYS A 210 0.49 -12.50 13.32
N HIS A 211 0.64 -13.58 14.10
CA HIS A 211 1.95 -14.05 14.54
C HIS A 211 2.84 -14.51 13.39
N GLU A 212 2.29 -15.23 12.41
CA GLU A 212 3.03 -15.63 11.20
C GLU A 212 3.61 -14.42 10.43
N VAL A 213 2.90 -13.28 10.40
CA VAL A 213 3.41 -12.04 9.78
C VAL A 213 4.60 -11.47 10.56
N GLU A 214 4.55 -11.46 11.89
CA GLU A 214 5.67 -11.00 12.72
C GLU A 214 6.89 -11.93 12.56
N LEU A 215 6.68 -13.25 12.63
CA LEU A 215 7.72 -14.26 12.43
C LEU A 215 8.35 -14.15 11.04
N LEU A 216 7.56 -13.85 10.01
CA LEU A 216 8.06 -13.64 8.66
C LEU A 216 9.11 -12.51 8.62
N PHE A 217 8.89 -11.40 9.33
CA PHE A 217 9.87 -10.32 9.37
C PHE A 217 11.12 -10.66 10.18
N GLU A 218 10.97 -11.44 11.24
CA GLU A 218 12.09 -11.93 12.05
C GLU A 218 12.95 -12.94 11.28
N GLU A 219 12.34 -13.95 10.66
CA GLU A 219 12.99 -15.01 9.90
C GLU A 219 13.86 -14.45 8.76
N TRP A 220 13.34 -13.45 8.05
CA TRP A 220 14.07 -12.79 6.95
C TRP A 220 14.96 -11.63 7.42
N GLY A 221 14.96 -11.33 8.72
CA GLY A 221 15.81 -10.31 9.33
C GLY A 221 15.61 -8.92 8.73
N ILE A 222 14.36 -8.51 8.46
CA ILE A 222 14.05 -7.26 7.73
C ILE A 222 14.65 -6.02 8.40
N GLU A 223 14.71 -6.00 9.73
CA GLU A 223 15.37 -4.92 10.46
C GLU A 223 16.88 -4.82 10.12
N ASN A 224 17.57 -5.95 9.96
CA ASN A 224 18.97 -5.97 9.56
C ASN A 224 19.15 -5.43 8.13
N TRP A 225 18.19 -5.69 7.24
CA TRP A 225 18.19 -5.12 5.88
C TRP A 225 18.02 -3.61 5.91
N ILE A 226 17.10 -3.09 6.72
CA ILE A 226 16.89 -1.65 6.91
C ILE A 226 18.18 -0.99 7.41
N GLN A 227 18.82 -1.57 8.43
CA GLN A 227 20.07 -1.05 9.00
C GLN A 227 21.23 -1.03 7.99
N ARG A 228 21.32 -2.04 7.12
CA ARG A 228 22.34 -2.10 6.06
C ARG A 228 22.08 -1.10 4.94
N SER A 229 20.82 -0.73 4.73
CA SER A 229 20.37 0.10 3.61
C SER A 229 20.24 1.59 3.97
N LEU A 230 20.71 2.03 5.14
CA LEU A 230 20.55 3.41 5.61
C LEU A 230 21.07 4.50 4.65
N HIS A 231 21.93 4.13 3.70
CA HIS A 231 22.50 5.03 2.70
C HIS A 231 21.80 4.95 1.33
N ASP A 232 20.94 3.97 1.10
CA ASP A 232 20.19 3.80 -0.14
C ASP A 232 18.70 4.07 0.12
N GLN A 233 18.23 5.21 -0.39
CA GLN A 233 16.85 5.67 -0.19
C GLN A 233 15.84 4.78 -0.91
N MET A 234 16.20 4.18 -2.04
CA MET A 234 15.32 3.29 -2.79
C MET A 234 15.13 1.98 -2.04
N ASP A 235 16.21 1.40 -1.53
CA ASP A 235 16.15 0.19 -0.72
C ASP A 235 15.33 0.41 0.56
N LEU A 236 15.56 1.53 1.26
CA LEU A 236 14.76 1.92 2.42
C LEU A 236 13.28 2.07 2.07
N TRP A 237 12.95 2.63 0.91
CA TRP A 237 11.57 2.77 0.45
C TRP A 237 10.91 1.39 0.25
N ILE A 238 11.58 0.48 -0.45
CA ILE A 238 11.11 -0.88 -0.72
C ILE A 238 10.89 -1.67 0.58
N LEU A 239 11.83 -1.56 1.52
CA LEU A 239 11.77 -2.24 2.81
C LEU A 239 10.71 -1.62 3.74
N ALA A 240 10.56 -0.30 3.73
CA ALA A 240 9.51 0.38 4.50
C ALA A 240 8.12 0.00 3.99
N GLU A 241 7.93 -0.01 2.67
CA GLU A 241 6.71 -0.50 2.02
C GLU A 241 6.35 -1.91 2.49
N LEU A 242 7.33 -2.81 2.53
CA LEU A 242 7.15 -4.19 2.95
C LEU A 242 6.66 -4.29 4.40
N VAL A 243 7.31 -3.55 5.31
CA VAL A 243 6.96 -3.51 6.73
C VAL A 243 5.58 -2.90 6.93
N LEU A 244 5.27 -1.78 6.26
CA LEU A 244 3.95 -1.16 6.30
C LEU A 244 2.87 -2.13 5.81
N ALA A 245 3.09 -2.85 4.72
CA ALA A 245 2.13 -3.82 4.18
C ALA A 245 1.81 -4.94 5.19
N GLY A 246 2.83 -5.52 5.83
CA GLY A 246 2.61 -6.60 6.81
C GLY A 246 1.88 -6.12 8.06
N TYR A 247 2.32 -5.04 8.70
CA TYR A 247 1.67 -4.56 9.92
C TYR A 247 0.27 -3.95 9.65
N THR A 248 0.06 -3.33 8.49
CA THR A 248 -1.29 -2.93 8.06
C THR A 248 -2.17 -4.15 7.87
N SER A 249 -1.60 -5.24 7.33
CA SER A 249 -2.34 -6.49 7.19
C SER A 249 -2.80 -7.04 8.54
N ILE A 250 -1.94 -7.04 9.57
CA ILE A 250 -2.33 -7.44 10.94
C ILE A 250 -3.54 -6.65 11.44
N ILE A 251 -3.48 -5.32 11.36
CA ILE A 251 -4.56 -4.43 11.83
C ILE A 251 -5.88 -4.76 11.12
N PHE A 252 -5.85 -4.89 9.79
CA PHE A 252 -7.07 -5.10 9.01
C PHE A 252 -7.59 -6.54 9.06
N MET A 253 -6.72 -7.54 9.24
CA MET A 253 -7.14 -8.92 9.49
C MET A 253 -7.94 -8.99 10.80
N LEU A 254 -7.39 -8.41 11.88
CA LEU A 254 -8.06 -8.35 13.19
C LEU A 254 -9.36 -7.56 13.13
N ARG A 255 -9.36 -6.41 12.44
CA ARG A 255 -10.57 -5.60 12.25
C ARG A 255 -11.67 -6.37 11.52
N LYS A 256 -11.33 -7.10 10.45
CA LYS A 256 -12.32 -7.91 9.72
C LYS A 256 -12.84 -9.07 10.56
N ALA A 257 -12.00 -9.68 11.39
CA ALA A 257 -12.42 -10.71 12.33
C ALA A 257 -13.49 -10.18 13.32
N THR A 258 -13.30 -8.97 13.84
CA THR A 258 -14.26 -8.31 14.74
C THR A 258 -15.57 -7.91 14.02
N LEU A 259 -15.52 -7.69 12.71
CA LEU A 259 -16.70 -7.31 11.90
C LEU A 259 -17.36 -8.51 11.20
N LEU A 260 -17.02 -9.74 11.57
CA LEU A 260 -17.52 -10.94 10.91
C LEU A 260 -19.06 -10.99 10.93
N LYS A 261 -19.71 -10.77 9.78
CA LYS A 261 -21.19 -10.71 9.62
C LYS A 261 -21.86 -9.51 10.29
N SER A 262 -21.10 -8.53 10.76
CA SER A 262 -21.68 -7.26 11.23
C SER A 262 -22.31 -6.51 10.05
N ASN A 263 -23.63 -6.31 10.11
CA ASN A 263 -24.36 -5.45 9.18
C ASN A 263 -24.09 -3.95 9.39
N CYS A 264 -23.12 -3.58 10.24
CA CYS A 264 -22.82 -2.19 10.52
C CYS A 264 -22.06 -1.57 9.34
N PRO A 265 -22.57 -0.51 8.70
CA PRO A 265 -21.85 0.25 7.70
C PRO A 265 -20.83 1.16 8.42
N ASN A 266 -19.94 0.60 9.23
CA ASN A 266 -18.89 1.39 9.85
C ASN A 266 -17.87 1.71 8.75
N PRO A 267 -17.59 3.00 8.48
CA PRO A 267 -16.69 3.37 7.41
C PRO A 267 -15.30 2.77 7.66
N VAL A 268 -14.63 2.36 6.58
CA VAL A 268 -13.25 1.85 6.58
C VAL A 268 -12.29 2.82 7.30
N SER A 269 -12.66 4.09 7.52
CA SER A 269 -11.87 5.10 8.24
C SER A 269 -11.98 5.09 9.77
N SER A 270 -12.84 4.27 10.40
CA SER A 270 -13.01 4.25 11.87
C SER A 270 -12.21 3.13 12.55
N ASP A 271 -11.54 3.47 13.66
CA ASP A 271 -10.76 2.59 14.55
C ASP A 271 -11.61 1.77 15.54
N VAL A 272 -12.89 2.11 15.69
CA VAL A 272 -13.85 1.54 16.66
C VAL A 272 -13.95 0.01 16.60
N ASN A 273 -13.52 -0.60 15.50
CA ASN A 273 -13.69 -2.03 15.24
C ASN A 273 -12.38 -2.83 15.30
N ILE A 274 -11.29 -2.24 15.80
CA ILE A 274 -10.02 -2.96 15.99
C ILE A 274 -9.98 -3.51 17.41
N PRO A 275 -9.84 -4.83 17.59
CA PRO A 275 -9.77 -5.41 18.93
C PRO A 275 -8.47 -4.98 19.62
N LYS A 276 -8.52 -4.76 20.94
CA LYS A 276 -7.37 -4.39 21.77
C LYS A 276 -6.51 -5.62 22.09
N THR A 277 -5.96 -6.25 21.05
CA THR A 277 -5.01 -7.35 21.19
C THR A 277 -3.58 -6.82 21.23
N ASP A 278 -2.66 -7.62 21.77
CA ASP A 278 -1.24 -7.28 21.76
C ASP A 278 -0.70 -7.13 20.33
N TYR A 279 -1.20 -7.94 19.39
CA TYR A 279 -0.83 -7.86 17.97
C TYR A 279 -1.26 -6.53 17.33
N ALA A 280 -2.50 -6.07 17.57
CA ALA A 280 -2.96 -4.79 17.05
C ALA A 280 -2.15 -3.62 17.62
N THR A 281 -1.82 -3.68 18.91
CA THR A 281 -1.02 -2.67 19.60
C THR A 281 0.41 -2.63 19.08
N ARG A 282 1.10 -3.78 18.98
CA ARG A 282 2.46 -3.87 18.44
C ARG A 282 2.51 -3.43 16.98
N ALA A 283 1.57 -3.87 16.15
CA ALA A 283 1.48 -3.44 14.76
C ALA A 283 1.30 -1.93 14.64
N SER A 284 0.45 -1.33 15.48
CA SER A 284 0.23 0.11 15.50
C SER A 284 1.48 0.87 15.90
N ARG A 285 2.16 0.46 16.98
CA ARG A 285 3.45 1.03 17.39
C ARG A 285 4.46 0.96 16.25
N ARG A 286 4.57 -0.20 15.61
CA ARG A 286 5.57 -0.42 14.56
C ARG A 286 5.34 0.43 13.31
N ILE A 287 4.08 0.60 12.90
CA ILE A 287 3.73 1.53 11.80
C ILE A 287 4.11 2.96 12.16
N LEU A 288 3.84 3.40 13.39
CA LEU A 288 4.13 4.77 13.84
C LEU A 288 5.63 5.03 14.03
N GLU A 289 6.39 4.06 14.55
CA GLU A 289 7.86 4.11 14.63
C GLU A 289 8.50 4.24 13.25
N LEU A 290 8.01 3.45 12.29
CA LEU A 290 8.47 3.51 10.91
C LEU A 290 8.08 4.85 10.27
N THR A 291 6.86 5.33 10.51
CA THR A 291 6.40 6.65 10.06
C THR A 291 7.31 7.76 10.57
N TYR A 292 7.65 7.73 11.86
CA TYR A 292 8.60 8.66 12.47
C TYR A 292 9.99 8.55 11.82
N SER A 293 10.48 7.33 11.61
CA SER A 293 11.81 7.09 11.00
C SER A 293 11.87 7.63 9.57
N MET A 294 10.85 7.36 8.75
CA MET A 294 10.76 7.87 7.38
C MET A 294 10.71 9.41 7.34
N MET A 295 9.97 10.05 8.24
CA MET A 295 9.88 11.53 8.30
C MET A 295 11.17 12.17 8.80
N HIS A 296 11.74 11.66 9.89
CA HIS A 296 12.77 12.40 10.65
C HIS A 296 14.18 11.85 10.50
N VAL A 297 14.31 10.51 10.47
CA VAL A 297 15.62 9.84 10.43
C VAL A 297 16.10 9.75 8.98
N TRP A 298 15.26 9.23 8.09
CA TRP A 298 15.58 9.06 6.67
C TRP A 298 15.26 10.30 5.85
N ARG A 299 14.40 11.19 6.37
CA ARG A 299 14.04 12.49 5.77
C ARG A 299 13.49 12.35 4.36
N PHE A 300 12.58 11.40 4.18
CA PHE A 300 11.86 11.27 2.92
C PHE A 300 11.02 12.52 2.62
N PRO A 301 10.78 12.83 1.34
CA PRO A 301 9.97 13.99 0.97
C PRO A 301 8.58 13.97 1.60
N ALA A 302 8.28 14.99 2.40
CA ALA A 302 7.07 15.10 3.22
C ALA A 302 5.77 14.74 2.48
N ALA A 303 5.53 15.35 1.32
CA ALA A 303 4.30 15.12 0.55
C ALA A 303 4.11 13.66 0.13
N GLU A 304 5.13 13.03 -0.47
CA GLU A 304 5.04 11.65 -0.93
C GLU A 304 4.82 10.71 0.25
N LEU A 305 5.60 10.93 1.29
CA LEU A 305 5.56 10.13 2.49
C LEU A 305 4.17 10.14 3.14
N ILE A 306 3.59 11.32 3.33
CA ILE A 306 2.26 11.45 3.95
C ILE A 306 1.19 10.81 3.07
N SER A 307 1.21 11.11 1.77
CA SER A 307 0.33 10.49 0.77
C SER A 307 0.40 8.97 0.82
N TYR A 308 1.59 8.42 0.92
CA TYR A 308 1.83 6.99 0.94
C TYR A 308 1.40 6.34 2.26
N ILE A 309 1.88 6.84 3.40
CA ILE A 309 1.60 6.29 4.72
C ILE A 309 0.11 6.40 5.09
N LEU A 310 -0.51 7.55 4.85
CA LEU A 310 -1.91 7.78 5.22
C LEU A 310 -2.89 7.27 4.16
N GLY A 311 -2.52 7.37 2.87
CA GLY A 311 -3.35 6.95 1.75
C GLY A 311 -3.32 5.43 1.55
N ALA A 312 -2.15 4.89 1.22
CA ALA A 312 -1.99 3.47 0.89
C ALA A 312 -2.08 2.56 2.12
N TYR A 313 -1.39 2.92 3.21
CA TYR A 313 -1.25 2.05 4.39
C TYR A 313 -2.11 2.47 5.58
N ARG A 314 -2.91 3.53 5.44
CA ARG A 314 -3.92 3.92 6.42
C ARG A 314 -3.37 4.12 7.83
N ALA A 315 -2.15 4.65 7.99
CA ALA A 315 -1.53 4.76 9.31
C ALA A 315 -2.31 5.64 10.31
N HIS A 316 -3.26 6.47 9.85
CA HIS A 316 -4.21 7.16 10.74
C HIS A 316 -5.05 6.19 11.58
N ILE A 317 -5.29 4.97 11.09
CA ILE A 317 -5.99 3.91 11.82
C ILE A 317 -5.10 3.37 12.95
N ALA A 318 -3.83 3.09 12.66
CA ALA A 318 -2.83 2.70 13.66
C ALA A 318 -2.67 3.79 14.74
N TYR A 319 -2.62 5.06 14.32
CA TYR A 319 -2.57 6.22 15.21
C TYR A 319 -3.78 6.25 16.16
N SER A 320 -4.98 6.12 15.62
CA SER A 320 -6.23 6.19 16.38
C SER A 320 -6.37 4.99 17.34
N HIS A 321 -5.98 3.79 16.89
CA HIS A 321 -5.95 2.60 17.75
C HIS A 321 -5.02 2.79 18.95
N LEU A 322 -3.78 3.25 18.72
CA LEU A 322 -2.82 3.48 19.79
C LEU A 322 -3.31 4.59 20.75
N ALA A 323 -3.87 5.67 20.21
CA ALA A 323 -4.50 6.74 20.98
C ALA A 323 -5.63 6.22 21.89
N SER A 324 -6.48 5.32 21.40
CA SER A 324 -7.54 4.70 22.22
C SER A 324 -6.95 3.79 23.31
N ASN A 325 -5.87 3.08 23.02
CA ASN A 325 -5.21 2.20 23.99
C ASN A 325 -4.58 2.99 25.14
N VAL A 326 -3.96 4.15 24.85
CA VAL A 326 -3.41 5.06 25.88
C VAL A 326 -4.46 5.45 26.90
N ILE A 327 -5.67 5.83 26.46
CA ILE A 327 -6.77 6.24 27.35
C ILE A 327 -7.19 5.09 28.30
N SER A 328 -7.07 3.85 27.85
CA SER A 328 -7.47 2.66 28.59
C SER A 328 -6.31 1.89 29.21
N SER A 329 -5.09 2.43 29.17
CA SER A 329 -3.89 1.67 29.51
C SER A 329 -3.87 1.33 31.01
N PRO A 330 -3.60 0.07 31.38
CA PRO A 330 -3.47 -0.33 32.79
C PRO A 330 -2.15 0.15 33.40
N THR A 331 -1.12 0.39 32.58
CA THR A 331 0.24 0.68 33.02
C THR A 331 0.64 2.10 32.65
N THR A 332 1.06 2.90 33.64
CA THR A 332 1.53 4.28 33.40
C THR A 332 2.75 4.34 32.50
N VAL A 333 3.66 3.36 32.54
CA VAL A 333 4.87 3.35 31.71
C VAL A 333 4.52 3.18 30.22
N GLU A 334 3.78 2.13 29.87
CA GLU A 334 3.36 1.86 28.48
C GLU A 334 2.51 3.01 27.92
N MET A 335 1.62 3.56 28.76
CA MET A 335 0.83 4.74 28.43
C MET A 335 1.71 5.93 28.02
N MET A 336 2.78 6.20 28.78
CA MET A 336 3.68 7.32 28.52
C MET A 336 4.54 7.10 27.28
N GLU A 337 5.02 5.87 27.04
CA GLU A 337 5.78 5.54 25.83
C GLU A 337 4.93 5.69 24.56
N ASP A 338 3.69 5.20 24.60
CA ASP A 338 2.74 5.34 23.50
C ASP A 338 2.36 6.80 23.24
N LEU A 339 2.12 7.58 24.30
CA LEU A 339 1.86 9.01 24.17
C LEU A 339 3.05 9.75 23.55
N GLN A 340 4.28 9.44 23.96
CA GLN A 340 5.48 10.02 23.36
C GLN A 340 5.63 9.65 21.88
N LEU A 341 5.28 8.43 21.48
CA LEU A 341 5.31 8.02 20.08
C LEU A 341 4.28 8.79 19.24
N LEU A 342 3.05 8.94 19.76
CA LEU A 342 2.00 9.75 19.14
C LEU A 342 2.45 11.21 18.96
N ASP A 343 3.09 11.79 19.97
CA ASP A 343 3.62 13.16 19.92
C ASP A 343 4.71 13.32 18.86
N ARG A 344 5.66 12.38 18.80
CA ARG A 344 6.74 12.38 17.80
C ARG A 344 6.19 12.34 16.38
N VAL A 345 5.17 11.53 16.13
CA VAL A 345 4.51 11.45 14.82
C VAL A 345 3.74 12.73 14.52
N ALA A 346 2.96 13.26 15.46
CA ALA A 346 2.21 14.50 15.28
C ALA A 346 3.13 15.70 14.98
N GLN A 347 4.27 15.81 15.66
CA GLN A 347 5.27 16.85 15.40
C GLN A 347 5.91 16.70 14.00
N GLY A 348 6.13 15.45 13.56
CA GLY A 348 6.57 15.18 12.18
C GLY A 348 5.57 15.65 11.14
N MET A 349 4.29 15.32 11.35
CA MET A 349 3.19 15.76 10.50
C MET A 349 3.07 17.28 10.44
N GLU A 350 3.25 17.97 11.58
CA GLU A 350 3.27 19.44 11.63
C GLU A 350 4.41 20.03 10.80
N THR A 351 5.62 19.49 10.96
CA THR A 351 6.80 19.94 10.19
C THR A 351 6.57 19.75 8.70
N ALA A 352 6.06 18.58 8.31
CA ALA A 352 5.72 18.28 6.93
C ALA A 352 4.59 19.18 6.38
N ALA A 353 3.59 19.53 7.19
CA ALA A 353 2.51 20.44 6.79
C ALA A 353 2.99 21.89 6.59
N GLN A 354 4.12 22.29 7.19
CA GLN A 354 4.75 23.59 6.90
C GLN A 354 5.36 23.63 5.50
N GLU A 355 5.87 22.50 5.00
CA GLU A 355 6.34 22.37 3.62
C GLU A 355 5.17 22.32 2.64
N GLU A 356 4.09 21.63 3.02
CA GLU A 356 2.96 21.27 2.15
C GLU A 356 1.63 21.55 2.85
N SER A 357 1.09 22.74 2.59
CA SER A 357 -0.06 23.29 3.33
C SER A 357 -1.34 22.46 3.25
N ASP A 358 -1.47 21.60 2.23
CA ASP A 358 -2.63 20.74 2.05
C ASP A 358 -2.76 19.73 3.20
N PHE A 359 -1.69 19.45 3.97
CA PHE A 359 -1.71 18.54 5.12
C PHE A 359 -1.99 19.21 6.48
N PHE A 360 -2.16 20.54 6.55
CA PHE A 360 -2.47 21.23 7.82
C PHE A 360 -3.68 20.66 8.58
N PRO A 361 -4.80 20.29 7.93
CA PRO A 361 -5.93 19.70 8.63
C PRO A 361 -5.57 18.41 9.37
N LEU A 362 -4.72 17.55 8.79
CA LEU A 362 -4.29 16.29 9.37
C LEU A 362 -3.35 16.51 10.56
N ALA A 363 -2.38 17.42 10.43
CA ALA A 363 -1.49 17.80 11.52
C ALA A 363 -2.28 18.30 12.74
N ARG A 364 -3.25 19.20 12.51
CA ARG A 364 -4.11 19.73 13.58
C ARG A 364 -4.98 18.65 14.23
N ALA A 365 -5.49 17.69 13.45
CA ALA A 365 -6.28 16.59 13.99
C ALA A 365 -5.44 15.71 14.94
N MET A 366 -4.21 15.35 14.54
CA MET A 366 -3.30 14.56 15.38
C MET A 366 -2.94 15.31 16.68
N GLN A 367 -2.62 16.60 16.58
CA GLN A 367 -2.36 17.45 17.75
C GLN A 367 -3.58 17.54 18.69
N GLY A 368 -4.78 17.72 18.12
CA GLY A 368 -6.02 17.77 18.87
C GLY A 368 -6.31 16.47 19.62
N ILE A 369 -6.11 15.32 18.96
CA ILE A 369 -6.23 13.99 19.58
C ILE A 369 -5.28 13.87 20.77
N ASN A 370 -4.00 14.22 20.62
CA ASN A 370 -3.03 14.11 21.72
C ASN A 370 -3.36 15.05 22.89
N ALA A 371 -3.82 16.27 22.61
CA ALA A 371 -4.25 17.19 23.64
C ALA A 371 -5.45 16.65 24.43
N GLU A 372 -6.43 16.05 23.74
CA GLU A 372 -7.59 15.44 24.38
C GLU A 372 -7.20 14.21 25.23
N ILE A 373 -6.29 13.37 24.72
CA ILE A 373 -5.76 12.22 25.48
C ILE A 373 -5.14 12.70 26.79
N ARG A 374 -4.25 13.70 26.74
CA ARG A 374 -3.59 14.28 27.93
C ARG A 374 -4.59 14.74 28.98
N ILE A 375 -5.64 15.44 28.56
CA ILE A 375 -6.73 15.87 29.45
C ILE A 375 -7.39 14.66 30.13
N ARG A 376 -7.66 13.59 29.38
CA ARG A 376 -8.34 12.38 29.89
C ARG A 376 -7.45 11.55 30.83
N VAL A 377 -6.14 11.47 30.56
CA VAL A 377 -5.21 10.69 31.39
C VAL A 377 -4.57 11.51 32.53
N GLY A 378 -4.83 12.82 32.58
CA GLY A 378 -4.37 13.71 33.66
C GLY A 378 -2.87 14.03 33.61
N VAL A 379 -2.29 14.12 32.40
CA VAL A 379 -0.86 14.36 32.16
C VAL A 379 -0.62 15.67 31.41
#